data_AF-C8PTG6-F1
#
_entry.id   AF-C8PTG6-F1
#
_cell.length_a   1.000
_cell.length_b   1.000
_cell.length_c   1.000
_cell.angle_alpha   90.00
_cell.angle_beta   90.00
_cell.angle_gamma   90.00
#
_symmetry.space_group_name_H-M   'P 1'
#
loop_
_entity.id
_entity.type
_entity.pdbx_description
1 polymer ?
#
loop_
_entity_poly.entity_id
_entity_poly.type
_entity_poly.pdbx_seq_one_letter_code
_entity_poly.pdbx_strand_id
1 'polypeptide(L)'
;MNDTQMIRLGQRGIAAGIVLLFLLFGKNLVLPLAGFGLIGLGCAPVYPSIIHATPAHFGENRSQAMIGVQMASAYTGTCLMPPLFGLIANHISIALMPLYLAALLTVMEI
;
A
#
# COMPACT_ATOMS: atom_id res chain seq x y z
N MET A 1 -19.89 6.03 2.52
CA MET A 1 -18.65 6.15 3.32
C MET A 1 -17.88 7.32 2.77
N ASN A 2 -17.26 8.13 3.62
CA ASN A 2 -16.41 9.21 3.13
C ASN A 2 -15.10 8.63 2.57
N ASP A 3 -14.49 9.26 1.56
CA ASP A 3 -13.27 8.74 0.92
C ASP A 3 -12.13 8.52 1.94
N THR A 4 -11.99 9.42 2.91
CA THR A 4 -11.04 9.30 4.02
C THR A 4 -11.30 8.06 4.89
N GLN A 5 -12.56 7.67 5.10
CA GLN A 5 -12.90 6.49 5.89
C GLN A 5 -12.55 5.20 5.14
N MET A 6 -12.73 5.16 3.82
CA MET A 6 -12.33 4.02 2.99
C MET A 6 -10.80 3.87 2.94
N ILE A 7 -10.06 4.98 2.86
CA ILE A 7 -8.59 4.95 2.90
C ILE A 7 -8.10 4.46 4.27
N ARG A 8 -8.64 4.97 5.38
CA ARG A 8 -8.29 4.51 6.73
C ARG A 8 -8.64 3.05 6.98
N LEU A 9 -9.76 2.57 6.41
CA LEU A 9 -10.13 1.16 6.48
C LEU A 9 -9.12 0.30 5.71
N GLY A 10 -8.72 0.73 4.52
CA GLY A 10 -7.68 0.08 3.72
C GLY A 10 -6.34 0.01 4.46
N GLN A 11 -5.87 1.13 5.02
CA GLN A 11 -4.66 1.21 5.84
C GLN A 11 -4.71 0.27 7.04
N ARG A 12 -5.85 0.20 7.76
CA ARG A 12 -6.04 -0.75 8.87
C ARG A 12 -5.97 -2.20 8.41
N GLY A 13 -6.53 -2.52 7.23
CA GLY A 13 -6.43 -3.84 6.61
C GLY A 13 -4.98 -4.21 6.27
N ILE A 14 -4.24 -3.28 5.67
CA ILE A 14 -2.81 -3.45 5.36
C ILE A 14 -2.00 -3.65 6.64
N ALA A 15 -2.23 -2.82 7.67
CA ALA A 15 -1.58 -2.94 8.97
C ALA A 15 -1.82 -4.31 9.61
N ALA A 16 -3.07 -4.79 9.61
CA ALA A 16 -3.41 -6.10 10.14
C ALA A 16 -2.70 -7.23 9.37
N GLY A 17 -2.63 -7.14 8.03
CA GLY A 17 -1.90 -8.09 7.21
C GLY A 17 -0.39 -8.07 7.47
N ILE A 18 0.21 -6.90 7.68
CA ILE A 18 1.64 -6.76 8.05
C ILE A 18 1.92 -7.37 9.42
N VAL A 19 1.08 -7.11 10.42
CA VAL A 19 1.21 -7.72 11.76
C VAL A 19 1.13 -9.24 11.66
N LEU A 20 0.24 -9.77 10.81
CA LEU A 20 0.11 -11.21 10.59
C LEU A 20 1.38 -11.80 9.94
N LEU A 21 2.00 -11.09 8.99
CA LEU A 21 3.29 -11.49 8.41
C LEU A 21 4.43 -11.45 9.46
N PHE A 22 4.41 -10.48 10.37
CA PHE A 22 5.42 -10.33 11.42
C PHE A 22 5.34 -11.43 12.47
N LEU A 23 4.14 -11.73 12.96
CA LEU A 23 3.92 -12.64 14.09
C LEU A 23 4.28 -14.10 13.75
N LEU A 24 4.20 -14.48 12.48
CA LEU A 24 4.24 -15.88 12.04
C LEU A 24 5.34 -16.20 11.03
N PHE A 25 6.31 -15.31 10.85
CA PHE A 25 7.45 -15.52 9.96
C PHE A 25 8.16 -16.84 10.31
N GLY A 26 8.11 -17.82 9.41
CA GLY A 26 8.81 -19.11 9.54
C GLY A 26 8.05 -20.27 10.18
N LYS A 27 6.78 -20.13 10.58
CA LYS A 27 6.03 -21.24 11.23
C LYS A 27 5.11 -22.06 10.32
N ASN A 28 4.48 -21.47 9.27
CA ASN A 28 3.51 -22.15 8.38
C ASN A 28 3.34 -21.42 7.03
N LEU A 29 3.02 -22.14 5.94
CA LEU A 29 2.88 -21.57 4.57
C LEU A 29 1.51 -20.90 4.29
N VAL A 30 0.44 -21.35 4.98
CA VAL A 30 -0.95 -20.91 4.72
C VAL A 30 -1.21 -19.49 5.23
N LEU A 31 -0.53 -19.08 6.30
CA LEU A 31 -0.81 -17.79 6.95
C LEU A 31 -0.11 -16.59 6.30
N PRO A 32 1.11 -16.71 5.74
CA PRO A 32 1.66 -15.69 4.84
C PRO A 32 0.73 -15.40 3.65
N LEU A 33 0.08 -16.42 3.09
CA LEU A 33 -0.91 -16.25 2.02
C LEU A 33 -2.11 -15.41 2.50
N ALA A 34 -2.63 -15.69 3.70
CA ALA A 34 -3.69 -14.89 4.31
C ALA A 34 -3.24 -13.45 4.60
N GLY A 35 -1.99 -13.25 5.05
CA GLY A 35 -1.38 -11.94 5.27
C GLY A 35 -1.30 -11.12 3.98
N PHE A 36 -0.75 -11.69 2.90
CA PHE A 36 -0.73 -11.04 1.58
C PHE A 36 -2.13 -10.80 1.03
N GLY A 37 -3.07 -11.74 1.24
CA GLY A 37 -4.47 -11.57 0.85
C GLY A 37 -5.12 -10.38 1.55
N LEU A 38 -4.91 -10.23 2.87
CA LEU A 38 -5.40 -9.09 3.65
C LEU A 38 -4.77 -7.77 3.20
N ILE A 39 -3.46 -7.76 2.91
CA ILE A 39 -2.78 -6.58 2.37
C ILE A 39 -3.38 -6.20 1.02
N GLY A 40 -3.56 -7.15 0.11
CA GLY A 40 -4.17 -6.91 -1.21
C GLY A 40 -5.60 -6.36 -1.09
N LEU A 41 -6.40 -6.93 -0.18
CA LEU A 41 -7.76 -6.46 0.10
C LEU A 41 -7.76 -5.05 0.69
N GLY A 42 -6.83 -4.75 1.60
CA GLY A 42 -6.65 -3.41 2.17
C GLY A 42 -6.20 -2.36 1.15
N CYS A 43 -5.42 -2.75 0.14
CA CYS A 43 -5.01 -1.86 -0.95
C CYS A 43 -6.16 -1.50 -1.90
N ALA A 44 -7.15 -2.39 -2.09
CA ALA A 44 -8.22 -2.23 -3.07
C ALA A 44 -9.03 -0.91 -2.95
N PRO A 45 -9.48 -0.46 -1.76
CA PRO A 45 -10.25 0.77 -1.64
C PRO A 45 -9.42 2.05 -1.66
N VAL A 46 -8.10 1.97 -1.42
CA VAL A 46 -7.26 3.17 -1.25
C VAL A 46 -7.19 3.99 -2.54
N TYR A 47 -6.79 3.35 -3.64
CA TYR A 47 -6.53 4.05 -4.90
C TYR A 47 -7.79 4.68 -5.50
N PRO A 48 -8.93 3.97 -5.58
CA PRO A 48 -10.19 4.56 -6.05
C PRO A 48 -10.67 5.73 -5.19
N SER A 49 -10.54 5.64 -3.86
CA SER A 49 -10.96 6.73 -2.96
C SER A 49 -10.11 7.99 -3.11
N ILE A 50 -8.80 7.87 -3.39
CA ILE A 50 -7.93 9.02 -3.66
C ILE A 50 -8.36 9.71 -4.97
N ILE A 51 -8.60 8.93 -6.03
CA ILE A 51 -9.03 9.47 -7.33
C ILE A 51 -10.41 10.13 -7.19
N HIS A 52 -11.35 9.49 -6.51
CA HIS A 52 -12.70 10.01 -6.28
C HIS A 52 -12.69 11.31 -5.46
N ALA A 53 -11.78 11.45 -4.49
CA ALA A 53 -11.62 12.67 -3.71
C ALA A 53 -10.93 13.81 -4.48
N THR A 54 -10.26 13.54 -5.61
CA THR A 54 -9.42 14.53 -6.31
C THR A 54 -10.22 15.70 -6.90
N PRO A 55 -11.37 15.51 -7.58
CA PRO A 55 -12.23 16.61 -8.03
C PRO A 55 -12.70 17.52 -6.89
N ALA A 56 -13.00 16.95 -5.72
CA ALA A 56 -13.44 17.72 -4.55
C ALA A 56 -12.32 18.61 -3.96
N HIS A 57 -11.05 18.20 -4.08
CA HIS A 57 -9.90 18.96 -3.57
C HIS A 57 -9.35 20.00 -4.56
N PHE A 58 -9.33 19.68 -5.86
CA PHE A 58 -8.65 20.49 -6.87
C PHE A 58 -9.60 21.18 -7.87
N GLY A 59 -10.89 20.90 -7.77
CA GLY A 59 -11.91 21.37 -8.71
C GLY A 59 -11.95 20.51 -9.98
N GLU A 60 -13.14 20.35 -10.55
CA GLU A 60 -13.37 19.49 -11.72
C GLU A 60 -12.48 19.84 -12.91
N ASN A 61 -12.26 21.15 -13.15
CA ASN A 61 -11.45 21.64 -14.27
C ASN A 61 -9.96 21.26 -14.20
N ARG A 62 -9.41 20.99 -13.00
CA ARG A 62 -8.00 20.59 -12.81
C ARG A 62 -7.85 19.11 -12.45
N SER A 63 -8.96 18.44 -12.14
CA SER A 63 -8.98 17.05 -11.67
C SER A 63 -8.25 16.09 -12.62
N GLN A 64 -8.49 16.18 -13.93
CA GLN A 64 -7.86 15.31 -14.93
C GLN A 64 -6.33 15.42 -14.94
N ALA A 65 -5.80 16.64 -14.92
CA ALA A 65 -4.36 16.85 -14.87
C ALA A 65 -3.74 16.32 -13.56
N MET A 66 -4.41 16.55 -12.43
CA MET A 66 -3.96 16.06 -11.12
C MET A 66 -4.01 14.53 -11.01
N ILE A 67 -5.06 13.90 -11.53
CA ILE A 67 -5.16 12.43 -11.62
C ILE A 67 -4.00 11.90 -12.46
N GLY A 68 -3.68 12.52 -13.60
CA GLY A 68 -2.53 12.14 -14.42
C GLY A 68 -1.20 12.15 -13.64
N VAL A 69 -0.98 13.18 -12.82
CA VAL A 69 0.21 13.26 -11.94
C VAL A 69 0.20 12.17 -10.86
N GLN A 70 -0.96 11.88 -10.26
CA GLN A 70 -1.11 10.80 -9.28
C GLN A 70 -0.83 9.43 -9.90
N MET A 71 -1.35 9.16 -11.11
CA MET A 71 -1.09 7.92 -11.84
C MET A 71 0.40 7.77 -12.17
N ALA A 72 1.04 8.83 -12.69
CA ALA A 72 2.46 8.82 -12.99
C ALA A 72 3.30 8.50 -11.74
N SER A 73 3.00 9.17 -10.62
CA SER A 73 3.68 8.94 -9.33
C SER A 73 3.50 7.50 -8.84
N ALA A 74 2.29 6.95 -8.95
CA ALA A 74 2.00 5.56 -8.57
C ALA A 74 2.76 4.54 -9.44
N TYR A 75 2.85 4.77 -10.74
CA TYR A 75 3.62 3.91 -11.64
C TYR A 75 5.13 4.00 -11.40
N THR A 76 5.65 5.20 -11.14
CA THR A 76 7.06 5.37 -10.72
C THR A 76 7.33 4.59 -9.44
N GLY A 77 6.46 4.70 -8.43
CA GLY A 77 6.55 3.91 -7.21
C GLY A 77 6.53 2.40 -7.48
N THR A 78 5.59 1.92 -8.30
CA THR A 78 5.45 0.50 -8.65
C THR A 78 6.68 -0.04 -9.38
N CYS A 79 7.36 0.80 -10.16
CA CYS A 79 8.58 0.42 -10.87
C CYS A 79 9.81 0.40 -9.94
N LEU A 80 9.92 1.35 -9.01
CA LEU A 80 11.10 1.52 -8.14
C LEU A 80 11.09 0.64 -6.89
N MET A 81 9.91 0.42 -6.29
CA MET A 81 9.79 -0.27 -5.01
C MET A 81 10.17 -1.76 -5.06
N PRO A 82 9.76 -2.56 -6.07
CA PRO A 82 10.17 -3.96 -6.14
C PRO A 82 11.69 -4.17 -6.33
N PRO A 83 12.39 -3.44 -7.23
CA PRO A 83 13.85 -3.52 -7.32
C PRO A 83 14.57 -3.09 -6.05
N LEU A 84 14.13 -2.02 -5.40
CA LEU A 84 14.67 -1.58 -4.11
C LEU A 84 14.59 -2.69 -3.05
N PHE A 85 13.41 -3.31 -2.92
CA PHE A 85 13.24 -4.44 -2.01
C PHE A 85 14.07 -5.65 -2.44
N GLY A 86 14.18 -5.93 -3.74
CA GLY A 86 15.00 -7.02 -4.27
C GLY A 86 16.47 -6.90 -3.90
N LEU A 87 17.04 -5.69 -3.96
CA LEU A 87 18.41 -5.42 -3.52
C LEU A 87 18.59 -5.67 -2.01
N ILE A 88 17.63 -5.21 -1.20
CA ILE A 88 17.63 -5.42 0.26
C ILE A 88 17.52 -6.91 0.60
N ALA A 89 16.61 -7.64 -0.08
CA ALA A 89 16.40 -9.06 0.13
C ALA A 89 17.62 -9.90 -0.27
N ASN A 90 18.36 -9.47 -1.29
CA ASN A 90 19.57 -10.15 -1.76
C ASN A 90 20.80 -9.90 -0.86
N HIS A 91 20.96 -8.68 -0.33
CA HIS A 91 22.15 -8.31 0.46
C HIS A 91 21.98 -8.48 1.98
N ILE A 92 20.75 -8.36 2.50
CA ILE A 92 20.48 -8.37 3.95
C ILE A 92 19.65 -9.59 4.33
N SER A 93 18.36 -9.60 4.01
CA SER A 93 17.47 -10.75 4.25
C SER A 93 16.08 -10.49 3.69
N ILE A 94 15.43 -11.55 3.18
CA ILE A 94 14.01 -11.52 2.82
C ILE A 94 13.09 -11.35 4.03
N ALA A 95 13.57 -11.63 5.24
CA ALA A 95 12.81 -11.43 6.49
C ALA A 95 12.47 -9.97 6.78
N LEU A 96 13.10 -9.02 6.09
CA LEU A 96 12.79 -7.60 6.18
C LEU A 96 11.52 -7.19 5.43
N MET A 97 10.89 -8.10 4.68
CA MET A 97 9.67 -7.79 3.92
C MET A 97 8.54 -7.16 4.75
N PRO A 98 8.18 -7.68 5.95
CA PRO A 98 7.12 -7.08 6.75
C PRO A 98 7.50 -5.67 7.24
N LEU A 99 8.78 -5.47 7.58
CA LEU A 99 9.34 -4.15 7.96
C LEU A 99 9.31 -3.15 6.82
N TYR A 100 9.67 -3.59 5.62
CA TYR A 100 9.63 -2.79 4.42
C TYR A 100 8.20 -2.31 4.10
N LEU A 101 7.23 -3.22 4.16
CA LEU A 101 5.82 -2.88 3.96
C LEU A 101 5.28 -1.96 5.08
N ALA A 102 5.71 -2.16 6.33
CA ALA A 102 5.36 -1.29 7.44
C ALA A 102 5.86 0.14 7.23
N ALA A 103 7.11 0.30 6.78
CA ALA A 103 7.69 1.61 6.47
C ALA A 103 6.95 2.31 5.32
N LEU A 104 6.55 1.57 4.28
CA LEU A 104 5.72 2.14 3.20
C LEU A 104 4.34 2.57 3.70
N LEU A 105 3.73 1.79 4.60
CA LEU A 105 2.44 2.13 5.18
C LEU A 105 2.51 3.40 6.05
N THR A 106 3.57 3.58 6.84
CA THR A 106 3.73 4.79 7.67
C THR A 106 3.97 6.05 6.83
N VAL A 107 4.71 5.94 5.72
CA VAL A 107 4.87 7.05 4.76
C VAL A 107 3.54 7.44 4.11
N MET A 108 2.61 6.50 3.99
CA MET A 108 1.30 6.70 3.38
C MET A 108 0.26 7.30 4.34
N GLU A 109 0.57 7.57 5.62
CA GLU A 109 -0.38 8.20 6.54
C GLU A 109 -0.75 9.62 6.07
N ILE A 110 -2.07 9.88 6.03
CA ILE A 110 -2.73 11.11 5.59
C ILE A 110 -3.13 11.92 6.83
#